data_AF-A0A258EK83-F1
#
_entry.id   AF-A0A258EK83-F1
#
_cell.length_a   1.000
_cell.length_b   1.000
_cell.length_c   1.000
_cell.angle_alpha   90.00
_cell.angle_beta   90.00
_cell.angle_gamma   90.00
#
_symmetry.space_group_name_H-M   'P 1'
#
loop_
_entity.id
_entity.type
_entity.pdbx_description
1 polymer ?
#
loop_
_entity_poly.entity_id
_entity_poly.type
_entity_poly.pdbx_seq_one_letter_code
_entity_poly.pdbx_strand_id
1 'polypeptide(L)' 'GLASWQVAAMLRDLAGINLVGGDVVEVSPPYDTTGATAIAGAHVAYELICLYHWARRQR' A
#
# COMPACT_ATOMS: atom_id res chain seq x y z
N GLY A 1 10.17 13.15 3.75
CA GLY A 1 9.47 11.87 3.56
C GLY A 1 7.99 12.13 3.39
N LEU A 2 7.24 11.12 2.94
CA LEU A 2 5.79 11.20 2.87
C LEU A 2 5.18 10.79 4.21
N ALA A 3 4.02 11.34 4.55
CA ALA A 3 3.21 10.85 5.65
C ALA A 3 2.29 9.72 5.16
N SER A 4 1.98 8.74 6.01
CA SER A 4 1.23 7.53 5.60
C SER A 4 -0.12 7.82 4.94
N TRP A 5 -0.81 8.87 5.39
CA TRP A 5 -2.09 9.30 4.81
C TRP A 5 -1.95 9.86 3.39
N GLN A 6 -0.82 10.49 3.05
CA GLN A 6 -0.54 10.97 1.70
C GLN A 6 -0.34 9.79 0.75
N VAL A 7 0.40 8.76 1.19
CA VAL A 7 0.60 7.53 0.41
C VAL A 7 -0.73 6.82 0.18
N ALA A 8 -1.58 6.70 1.21
CA ALA A 8 -2.90 6.10 1.07
C ALA A 8 -3.79 6.86 0.06
N ALA A 9 -3.78 8.19 0.08
CA ALA A 9 -4.51 9.00 -0.90
C ALA A 9 -4.00 8.74 -2.33
N MET A 10 -2.68 8.76 -2.54
CA MET A 10 -2.07 8.48 -3.84
C MET A 10 -2.44 7.08 -4.38
N LEU A 11 -2.43 6.05 -3.53
CA LEU A 11 -2.80 4.69 -3.93
C LEU A 11 -4.27 4.57 -4.33
N ARG A 12 -5.16 5.30 -3.65
CA ARG A 12 -6.59 5.32 -3.99
C ARG A 12 -6.87 6.07 -5.29
N ASP A 13 -6.11 7.13 -5.57
CA ASP A 13 -6.20 7.89 -6.82
C ASP A 13 -5.74 7.08 -8.05
N LEU A 14 -5.01 5.97 -7.85
CA LEU A 14 -4.68 5.02 -8.91
C LEU A 14 -5.84 4.10 -9.30
N ALA A 15 -7.02 4.22 -8.69
CA ALA A 15 -8.19 3.40 -9.02
C ALA A 15 -8.53 3.48 -10.52
N GLY A 16 -8.64 2.32 -11.16
CA GLY A 16 -8.96 2.19 -12.60
C GLY A 16 -7.77 1.85 -13.49
N ILE A 17 -6.54 1.85 -12.97
CA ILE A 17 -5.39 1.32 -13.72
C ILE A 17 -5.48 -0.21 -13.89
N ASN A 18 -4.82 -0.74 -14.91
CA ASN A 18 -4.63 -2.17 -15.09
C ASN A 18 -3.58 -2.71 -14.10
N LEU A 19 -3.95 -2.85 -12.82
CA LEU A 19 -3.06 -3.36 -11.79
C LEU A 19 -2.92 -4.89 -11.89
N VAL A 20 -1.69 -5.37 -12.14
CA VAL A 20 -1.36 -6.81 -12.24
C VAL A 20 -0.83 -7.38 -10.92
N GLY A 21 -0.22 -6.53 -10.09
CA GLY A 21 0.33 -6.89 -8.78
C GLY A 21 1.09 -5.72 -8.15
N GLY A 22 1.60 -5.91 -6.94
CA GLY A 22 2.43 -4.94 -6.23
C GLY A 22 3.16 -5.59 -5.04
N ASP A 23 4.24 -4.97 -4.59
CA ASP A 23 5.06 -5.39 -3.46
C ASP A 23 5.21 -4.26 -2.43
N VAL A 24 5.56 -4.65 -1.19
CA VAL A 24 5.93 -3.73 -0.11
C VAL A 24 7.30 -4.17 0.38
N VAL A 25 8.31 -3.34 0.15
CA VAL A 25 9.71 -3.64 0.42
C VAL A 25 10.28 -2.70 1.48
N GLU A 26 11.49 -3.01 1.96
CA GLU A 26 12.25 -2.18 2.90
C GLU A 26 11.62 -1.99 4.29
N VAL A 27 10.76 -2.93 4.72
CA VAL A 27 10.40 -3.05 6.13
C VAL A 27 11.50 -3.84 6.83
N SER A 28 12.26 -3.19 7.72
CA SER A 28 13.34 -3.82 8.47
C SER A 28 13.03 -3.87 9.98
N PRO A 29 12.50 -4.98 10.51
CA PRO A 29 12.14 -5.12 11.92
C PRO A 29 13.26 -4.76 12.92
N PRO A 30 14.55 -5.07 12.67
CA PRO A 30 15.62 -4.68 13.59
C PRO A 30 15.75 -3.16 13.83
N TYR A 31 15.32 -2.34 12.87
CA TYR A 31 15.37 -0.87 12.96
C TYR A 31 14.00 -0.25 13.31
N ASP A 32 12.96 -1.06 13.48
CA ASP A 32 11.60 -0.62 13.73
C ASP A 32 11.21 -0.89 15.19
N THR A 33 11.74 -0.07 16.10
CA THR A 33 11.64 -0.28 17.56
C THR A 33 10.21 -0.25 18.10
N THR A 34 9.28 0.40 17.39
CA THR A 34 7.86 0.49 17.76
C THR A 34 6.95 -0.31 16.85
N GLY A 35 7.47 -0.93 15.79
CA GLY A 35 6.66 -1.59 14.75
C GLY A 35 5.92 -0.63 13.82
N ALA A 36 6.22 0.67 13.88
CA ALA A 36 5.51 1.69 13.10
C ALA A 36 5.72 1.49 11.58
N THR A 37 6.91 1.07 11.17
CA THR A 37 7.24 0.79 9.77
C THR A 37 6.47 -0.44 9.28
N ALA A 38 6.38 -1.49 10.11
CA ALA A 38 5.60 -2.68 9.79
C ALA A 38 4.10 -2.36 9.67
N ILE A 39 3.54 -1.55 10.57
CA ILE A 39 2.12 -1.14 10.52
C ILE A 39 1.84 -0.26 9.29
N ALA A 40 2.75 0.64 8.94
CA ALA A 40 2.62 1.45 7.72
C ALA A 40 2.68 0.56 6.47
N GLY A 41 3.62 -0.40 6.41
CA GLY A 41 3.73 -1.36 5.32
C GLY A 41 2.48 -2.24 5.19
N ALA A 42 1.90 -2.69 6.30
CA ALA A 42 0.65 -3.46 6.31
C ALA A 42 -0.54 -2.65 5.75
N HIS A 43 -0.65 -1.36 6.09
CA HIS A 43 -1.68 -0.49 5.49
C HIS A 43 -1.48 -0.30 3.99
N VAL A 44 -0.23 -0.14 3.52
CA VAL A 44 0.06 -0.06 2.08
C VAL A 44 -0.33 -1.36 1.37
N ALA A 45 0.00 -2.51 1.94
CA ALA A 45 -0.40 -3.81 1.38
C ALA A 45 -1.93 -3.96 1.30
N TYR A 46 -2.66 -3.49 2.31
CA TYR A 46 -4.12 -3.47 2.30
C TYR A 46 -4.68 -2.60 1.16
N GLU A 47 -4.17 -1.38 0.97
CA GLU A 47 -4.59 -0.50 -0.13
C GLU A 47 -4.29 -1.13 -1.51
N LEU A 48 -3.14 -1.80 -1.68
CA LEU A 48 -2.80 -2.52 -2.91
C LEU A 48 -3.79 -3.67 -3.20
N ILE A 49 -4.19 -4.43 -2.18
CA ILE A 49 -5.21 -5.49 -2.32
C ILE A 49 -6.55 -4.88 -2.74
N CYS A 50 -6.97 -3.78 -2.11
CA CYS A 50 -8.20 -3.07 -2.48
C CYS A 50 -8.15 -2.58 -3.93
N LEU A 51 -7.04 -1.96 -4.33
CA LEU A 51 -6.84 -1.46 -5.69
C LEU A 51 -6.86 -2.58 -6.73
N TYR A 52 -6.22 -3.71 -6.42
CA TYR A 52 -6.20 -4.89 -7.28
C TYR A 52 -7.59 -5.50 -7.47
N HIS A 53 -8.37 -5.58 -6.38
CA HIS A 53 -9.75 -6.02 -6.46
C HIS A 53 -10.63 -5.04 -7.23
N TRP A 54 -10.42 -3.74 -7.06
CA TRP A 54 -11.13 -2.69 -7.81
C TRP A 54 -10.94 -2.84 -9.32
N ALA A 55 -9.68 -2.98 -9.77
CA ALA A 55 -9.35 -3.17 -11.19
C ALA A 55 -9.99 -4.42 -11.81
N ARG A 56 -10.37 -5.41 -10.99
CA ARG A 56 -11.02 -6.65 -11.44
C ARG A 56 -12.53 -6.61 -11.48
N ARG A 57 -13.18 -5.83 -10.61
CA ARG A 57 -14.64 -5.65 -10.68
C ARG A 57 -15.08 -4.86 -11.91
N GLN A 58 -14.19 -4.06 -12.49
CA GLN A 58 -14.50 -3.23 -13.66
C GLN A 58 -14.29 -3.96 -15.00
N ARG A 59 -13.87 -5.23 -14.97
CA ARG A 59 -13.76 -6.10 -16.14
C ARG A 59 -15.00 -6.99 -16.25
#